data_AF-A0A2X4ULJ9-F1
#
_entry.id   AF-A0A2X4ULJ9-F1
#
_cell.length_a   1.000
_cell.length_b   1.000
_cell.length_c   1.000
_cell.angle_alpha   90.00
_cell.angle_beta   90.00
_cell.angle_gamma   90.00
#
_symmetry.space_group_name_H-M   'P 1'
#
loop_
_entity.id
_entity.type
_entity.pdbx_description
1 polymer ?
#
loop_
_entity_poly.entity_id
_entity_poly.type
_entity_poly.pdbx_seq_one_letter_code
_entity_poly.pdbx_strand_id
1 'polypeptide(L)'
;MPGAVQFARYVNSHQGTMFYVSNRKVSEYAATVANMQKLGFTGMSEKTVLLSSDTSNKQARFDAIKQAGYDIVVYAGDNLNDFGAATYHQDNAQRRAFVSDNQSKFGTEFIVLPNPLYGDWESGMARDYNKLTPEQKLQIRQRAIKAWNGQ
;
A
#
# COMPACT_ATOMS: atom_id res chain seq x y z
N MET A 1 12.44 -5.11 -4.63
CA MET A 1 12.14 -3.98 -5.53
C MET A 1 13.43 -3.23 -5.85
N PRO A 2 13.79 -3.09 -7.14
CA PRO A 2 14.89 -2.23 -7.54
C PRO A 2 14.71 -0.80 -7.00
N GLY A 3 15.81 -0.13 -6.63
CA GLY A 3 15.80 1.26 -6.14
C GLY A 3 15.37 1.47 -4.68
N ALA A 4 14.58 0.57 -4.09
CA ALA A 4 14.00 0.78 -2.75
C ALA A 4 15.03 0.98 -1.62
N VAL A 5 16.11 0.18 -1.60
CA VAL A 5 17.17 0.30 -0.58
C VAL A 5 17.92 1.62 -0.74
N GLN A 6 18.23 2.03 -1.97
CA GLN A 6 18.93 3.27 -2.26
C GLN A 6 18.10 4.49 -1.84
N PHE A 7 16.81 4.50 -2.19
CA PHE A 7 15.88 5.54 -1.79
C PHE A 7 15.74 5.65 -0.26
N ALA A 8 15.50 4.53 0.43
CA ALA A 8 15.34 4.53 1.87
C ALA A 8 16.60 5.02 2.62
N ARG A 9 17.79 4.61 2.16
CA ARG A 9 19.06 5.10 2.70
C ARG A 9 19.24 6.59 2.46
N TYR A 10 18.93 7.06 1.24
CA TYR A 10 19.02 8.47 0.89
C TYR A 10 18.14 9.32 1.82
N VAL A 11 16.88 8.95 2.02
CA VAL A 11 15.97 9.69 2.93
C VAL A 11 16.56 9.76 4.35
N ASN A 12 16.96 8.61 4.91
CA ASN A 12 17.51 8.54 6.26
C ASN A 12 18.84 9.31 6.43
N SER A 13 19.62 9.51 5.37
CA SER A 13 20.87 10.27 5.42
C SER A 13 20.70 11.76 5.10
N HIS A 14 19.52 12.20 4.67
CA HIS A 14 19.23 13.58 4.26
C HIS A 14 18.11 14.19 5.12
N GLN A 15 18.24 14.05 6.45
CA GLN A 15 17.35 14.64 7.46
C GLN A 15 15.89 14.13 7.42
N GLY A 16 15.58 13.16 6.57
CA GLY A 16 14.31 12.45 6.56
C GLY A 16 14.33 11.22 7.48
N THR A 17 13.16 10.64 7.71
CA THR A 17 13.01 9.38 8.44
C THR A 17 12.08 8.46 7.67
N MET A 18 12.57 7.27 7.31
CA MET A 18 11.74 6.24 6.70
C MET A 18 10.85 5.57 7.76
N PHE A 19 9.55 5.54 7.48
CA PHE A 19 8.57 4.72 8.20
C PHE A 19 8.05 3.61 7.29
N TYR A 20 7.96 2.40 7.82
CA TYR A 20 7.50 1.20 7.13
C TYR A 20 6.17 0.75 7.72
N VAL A 21 5.08 1.21 7.11
CA VAL A 21 3.71 0.87 7.52
C VAL A 21 3.21 -0.31 6.69
N SER A 22 3.06 -1.48 7.31
CA SER A 22 2.83 -2.75 6.59
C SER A 22 1.74 -3.60 7.21
N ASN A 23 1.03 -4.37 6.37
CA ASN A 23 0.02 -5.34 6.81
C ASN A 23 0.59 -6.74 7.10
N ARG A 24 1.92 -6.89 7.16
CA ARG A 24 2.52 -7.99 7.94
C ARG A 24 2.07 -7.91 9.38
N LYS A 25 1.92 -9.05 10.04
CA LYS A 25 1.47 -9.13 11.44
C LYS A 25 2.60 -8.72 12.38
N VAL A 26 2.26 -8.16 13.55
CA VAL A 26 3.25 -7.87 14.61
C VAL A 26 4.05 -9.13 15.01
N SER A 27 3.44 -10.32 14.97
CA SER A 27 4.14 -11.59 15.19
C SER A 27 5.27 -11.88 14.19
N GLU A 28 5.29 -11.21 13.04
CA GLU A 28 6.29 -11.34 11.98
C GLU A 28 7.38 -10.25 12.06
N TYR A 29 7.38 -9.43 13.12
CA TYR A 29 8.26 -8.27 13.27
C TYR A 29 9.75 -8.65 13.19
N ALA A 30 10.19 -9.59 14.03
CA ALA A 30 11.61 -9.94 14.12
C ALA A 30 12.17 -10.44 12.78
N ALA A 31 11.43 -11.33 12.10
CA ALA A 31 11.82 -11.83 10.78
C ALA A 31 11.80 -10.72 9.71
N THR A 32 10.84 -9.79 9.79
CA THR A 32 10.75 -8.66 8.87
C THR A 32 11.97 -7.73 9.01
N VAL A 33 12.28 -7.32 10.24
CA VAL A 33 13.43 -6.45 10.53
C VAL A 33 14.74 -7.11 10.11
N ALA A 34 14.96 -8.37 10.48
CA ALA A 34 16.17 -9.10 10.11
C ALA A 34 16.37 -9.17 8.58
N ASN A 35 15.30 -9.46 7.84
CA ASN A 35 15.37 -9.49 6.37
C ASN A 35 15.67 -8.11 5.77
N MET A 36 15.06 -7.05 6.29
CA MET A 36 15.31 -5.70 5.81
C MET A 36 16.74 -5.24 6.11
N GLN A 37 17.25 -5.51 7.31
CA GLN A 37 18.65 -5.23 7.65
C GLN A 37 19.62 -6.02 6.76
N LYS A 38 19.34 -7.30 6.50
CA LYS A 38 20.15 -8.13 5.58
C LYS A 38 20.18 -7.57 4.15
N LEU A 39 19.06 -7.01 3.68
CA LEU A 39 18.97 -6.33 2.38
C LEU A 39 19.59 -4.92 2.40
N GLY A 40 19.99 -4.43 3.56
CA GLY A 40 20.71 -3.17 3.72
C GLY A 40 19.83 -1.96 4.03
N PHE A 41 18.56 -2.13 4.38
CA PHE A 41 17.75 -1.02 4.90
C PHE A 41 18.31 -0.53 6.25
N THR A 42 18.27 0.78 6.47
CA THR A 42 18.75 1.45 7.69
C THR A 42 17.58 2.05 8.47
N GLY A 43 17.83 2.44 9.73
CA GLY A 43 16.83 3.14 10.55
C GLY A 43 15.67 2.27 11.05
N MET A 44 15.82 0.94 11.00
CA MET A 44 14.81 -0.02 11.47
C MET A 44 14.72 -0.02 13.00
N SER A 45 13.54 0.26 13.56
CA SER A 45 13.24 0.17 14.99
C SER A 45 11.73 0.02 15.22
N GLU A 46 11.32 -0.20 16.47
CA GLU A 46 9.89 -0.28 16.82
C GLU A 46 9.15 1.04 16.51
N LYS A 47 9.87 2.17 16.47
CA LYS A 47 9.32 3.47 16.08
C LYS A 47 9.05 3.57 14.58
N THR A 48 9.92 2.98 13.75
CA THR A 48 9.88 3.16 12.29
C THR A 48 9.19 2.01 11.56
N VAL A 49 8.94 0.89 12.23
CA VAL A 49 8.33 -0.31 11.62
C VAL A 49 6.98 -0.57 12.27
N LEU A 50 5.92 -0.13 11.57
CA LEU A 50 4.54 -0.16 12.08
C LEU A 50 3.75 -1.28 11.39
N LEU A 51 3.76 -2.46 12.00
CA LEU A 51 3.07 -3.65 11.49
C LEU A 51 1.59 -3.68 11.93
N SER A 52 0.81 -4.59 11.35
CA SER A 52 -0.62 -4.73 11.63
C SER A 52 -0.86 -5.55 12.89
N SER A 53 -1.64 -5.00 13.82
CA SER A 53 -2.19 -5.69 14.99
C SER A 53 -3.50 -6.41 14.67
N ASP A 54 -4.45 -5.66 14.12
CA ASP A 54 -5.88 -6.02 14.07
C ASP A 54 -6.57 -5.56 12.78
N THR A 55 -6.16 -4.41 12.23
CA THR A 55 -6.75 -3.83 11.03
C THR A 55 -5.77 -3.70 9.87
N SER A 56 -6.25 -4.00 8.66
CA SER A 56 -5.50 -3.75 7.42
C SER A 56 -5.54 -2.29 6.98
N ASN A 57 -6.40 -1.46 7.59
CA ASN A 57 -6.39 -0.02 7.37
C ASN A 57 -5.11 0.59 7.99
N LYS A 58 -4.48 1.50 7.27
CA LYS A 58 -3.20 2.11 7.68
C LYS A 58 -3.34 3.46 8.37
N GLN A 59 -4.53 4.06 8.39
CA GLN A 59 -4.73 5.45 8.83
C GLN A 59 -4.27 5.67 10.27
N ALA A 60 -4.67 4.81 11.21
CA ALA A 60 -4.24 4.95 12.62
C ALA A 60 -2.71 4.93 12.78
N ARG A 61 -2.00 4.17 11.94
CA ARG A 61 -0.53 4.12 11.94
C ARG A 61 0.09 5.37 11.30
N PHE A 62 -0.54 5.94 10.28
CA PHE A 62 -0.14 7.25 9.75
C PHE A 62 -0.39 8.37 10.76
N ASP A 63 -1.51 8.34 11.48
CA ASP A 63 -1.85 9.33 12.50
C ASP A 63 -0.87 9.27 13.68
N ALA A 64 -0.44 8.06 14.10
CA ALA A 64 0.59 7.89 15.12
C ALA A 64 1.94 8.52 14.73
N ILE A 65 2.33 8.43 13.45
CA ILE A 65 3.54 9.10 12.94
C ILE A 65 3.39 10.62 13.07
N LYS A 66 2.24 11.17 12.67
CA LYS A 66 1.97 12.61 12.77
C LYS A 66 1.93 13.10 14.21
N GLN A 67 1.28 12.36 15.10
CA GLN A 67 1.22 12.65 16.53
C GLN A 67 2.61 12.62 17.20
N ALA A 68 3.54 11.82 16.68
CA ALA A 68 4.93 11.79 17.12
C ALA A 68 5.77 12.98 16.59
N GLY A 69 5.15 13.97 15.94
CA GLY A 69 5.78 15.21 15.49
C GLY A 69 6.38 15.17 14.09
N TYR A 70 6.04 14.17 13.27
CA TYR A 70 6.51 14.07 11.89
C TYR A 70 5.47 14.61 10.90
N ASP A 71 5.95 15.23 9.83
CA ASP A 71 5.15 15.50 8.65
C ASP A 71 5.41 14.41 7.59
N ILE A 72 4.33 13.83 7.05
CA ILE A 72 4.44 12.77 6.03
C ILE A 72 4.37 13.43 4.66
N VAL A 73 5.53 13.70 4.08
CA VAL A 73 5.65 14.41 2.80
C VAL A 73 5.56 13.51 1.57
N VAL A 74 5.80 12.20 1.72
CA VAL A 74 5.72 11.20 0.64
C VAL A 74 5.15 9.89 1.18
N TYR A 75 4.22 9.32 0.44
CA TYR A 75 3.73 7.95 0.60
C TYR A 75 4.18 7.11 -0.60
N ALA A 76 4.66 5.89 -0.35
CA ALA A 76 5.05 4.97 -1.41
C ALA A 76 4.42 3.59 -1.18
N GLY A 77 3.73 3.06 -2.19
CA GLY A 77 2.97 1.83 -2.05
C GLY A 77 2.44 1.27 -3.36
N ASP A 78 1.97 0.05 -3.33
CA ASP A 78 1.37 -0.65 -4.47
C ASP A 78 -0.16 -0.68 -4.44
N ASN A 79 -0.76 -0.17 -3.36
CA ASN A 79 -2.21 -0.10 -3.17
C ASN A 79 -2.64 1.33 -2.79
N LEU A 80 -3.78 1.81 -3.29
CA LEU A 80 -4.31 3.13 -2.92
C LEU A 80 -4.53 3.30 -1.40
N ASN A 81 -4.75 2.19 -0.68
CA ASN A 81 -4.88 2.19 0.78
C ASN A 81 -3.55 2.51 1.50
N ASP A 82 -2.44 2.57 0.76
CA ASP A 82 -1.14 3.04 1.25
C ASP A 82 -1.05 4.57 1.28
N PHE A 83 -2.02 5.27 0.69
CA PHE A 83 -2.09 6.73 0.60
C PHE A 83 -3.16 7.33 1.54
N GLY A 84 -3.82 6.48 2.34
CA GLY A 84 -4.86 6.87 3.31
C GLY A 84 -6.07 5.94 3.29
N ALA A 85 -7.07 6.25 4.13
CA ALA A 85 -8.27 5.41 4.27
C ALA A 85 -9.36 5.65 3.21
N ALA A 86 -9.27 6.68 2.37
CA ALA A 86 -10.36 7.09 1.47
C ALA A 86 -10.80 5.97 0.50
N THR A 87 -9.89 5.08 0.11
CA THR A 87 -10.17 3.97 -0.81
C THR A 87 -10.40 2.63 -0.12
N TYR A 88 -10.41 2.60 1.21
CA TYR A 88 -10.58 1.38 2.00
C TYR A 88 -12.00 0.85 1.84
N HIS A 89 -12.11 -0.43 1.48
CA HIS A 89 -13.37 -1.12 1.14
C HIS A 89 -14.23 -0.45 0.05
N GLN A 90 -13.64 0.42 -0.78
CA GLN A 90 -14.32 1.01 -1.93
C GLN A 90 -14.20 0.11 -3.17
N ASP A 91 -15.20 0.18 -4.06
CA ASP A 91 -15.14 -0.54 -5.33
C ASP A 91 -14.14 0.10 -6.31
N ASN A 92 -13.85 -0.60 -7.41
CA ASN A 92 -12.88 -0.11 -8.39
C ASN A 92 -13.32 1.17 -9.12
N ALA A 93 -14.61 1.49 -9.20
CA ALA A 93 -15.06 2.75 -9.80
C ALA A 93 -14.74 3.93 -8.87
N GLN A 94 -15.05 3.81 -7.59
CA GLN A 94 -14.72 4.80 -6.57
C GLN A 94 -13.20 4.94 -6.40
N ARG A 95 -12.45 3.85 -6.44
CA ARG A 95 -10.97 3.86 -6.41
C ARG A 95 -10.38 4.64 -7.59
N ARG A 96 -10.94 4.48 -8.80
CA ARG A 96 -10.51 5.28 -9.97
C ARG A 96 -10.93 6.75 -9.85
N ALA A 97 -12.08 7.05 -9.25
CA ALA A 97 -12.49 8.42 -8.99
C ALA A 97 -11.50 9.12 -8.05
N PHE A 98 -11.11 8.47 -6.94
CA PHE A 98 -10.07 8.98 -6.04
C PHE A 98 -8.76 9.30 -6.79
N VAL A 99 -8.32 8.44 -7.70
CA VAL A 99 -7.12 8.68 -8.52
C VAL A 99 -7.30 9.92 -9.39
N SER A 100 -8.47 10.08 -10.02
CA SER A 100 -8.78 11.23 -10.88
C SER A 100 -8.80 12.54 -10.08
N ASP A 101 -9.43 12.53 -8.91
CA ASP A 101 -9.54 13.70 -8.03
C ASP A 101 -8.19 14.12 -7.42
N ASN A 102 -7.23 13.19 -7.34
CA ASN A 102 -5.91 13.41 -6.76
C ASN A 102 -4.77 13.29 -7.79
N GLN A 103 -5.07 13.44 -9.10
CA GLN A 103 -4.12 13.19 -10.17
C GLN A 103 -2.78 13.92 -9.98
N SER A 104 -2.80 15.18 -9.52
CA SER A 104 -1.60 15.99 -9.30
C SER A 104 -0.67 15.50 -8.19
N LYS A 105 -1.16 14.62 -7.30
CA LYS A 105 -0.37 14.04 -6.20
C LYS A 105 0.43 12.82 -6.62
N PHE A 106 0.03 12.14 -7.71
CA PHE A 106 0.74 10.93 -8.16
C PHE A 106 2.07 11.29 -8.82
N GLY A 107 3.15 10.68 -8.34
CA GLY A 107 4.52 10.99 -8.74
C GLY A 107 5.20 12.11 -7.93
N THR A 108 4.47 12.75 -7.00
CA THR A 108 4.99 13.81 -6.12
C THR A 108 4.83 13.42 -4.66
N GLU A 109 3.58 13.34 -4.18
CA GLU A 109 3.23 12.92 -2.82
C GLU A 109 2.92 11.41 -2.75
N PHE A 110 2.31 10.85 -3.80
CA PHE A 110 1.93 9.44 -3.90
C PHE A 110 2.77 8.72 -4.96
N ILE A 111 3.70 7.88 -4.51
CA ILE A 111 4.58 7.10 -5.38
C ILE A 111 4.03 5.68 -5.51
N VAL A 112 3.60 5.34 -6.73
CA VAL A 112 2.98 4.04 -7.04
C VAL A 112 4.03 3.03 -7.46
N LEU A 113 3.98 1.84 -6.86
CA LEU A 113 4.70 0.65 -7.32
C LEU A 113 3.71 -0.32 -7.99
N PRO A 114 4.04 -0.92 -9.14
CA PRO A 114 3.11 -1.82 -9.82
C PRO A 114 3.00 -3.16 -9.10
N ASN A 115 1.77 -3.59 -8.81
CA ASN A 115 1.45 -4.94 -8.34
C ASN A 115 0.27 -5.54 -9.13
N PRO A 116 0.54 -6.28 -10.22
CA PRO A 116 -0.49 -6.95 -11.00
C PRO A 116 -0.91 -8.31 -10.38
N LEU A 117 -0.28 -8.75 -9.29
CA LEU A 117 -0.51 -10.09 -8.73
C LEU A 117 -1.69 -10.12 -7.76
N TYR A 118 -1.83 -9.10 -6.92
CA TYR A 118 -2.89 -9.00 -5.93
C TYR A 118 -3.09 -7.54 -5.46
N GLY A 119 -4.13 -7.30 -4.67
CA GLY A 119 -4.35 -6.03 -3.99
C GLY A 119 -5.83 -5.75 -3.78
N ASP A 120 -6.17 -4.61 -3.16
CA ASP A 120 -7.57 -4.23 -2.98
C ASP A 120 -8.28 -3.85 -4.29
N TRP A 121 -7.55 -3.73 -5.40
CA TRP A 121 -8.16 -3.69 -6.73
C TRP A 121 -8.86 -5.02 -7.09
N GLU A 122 -8.42 -6.14 -6.51
CA GLU A 122 -9.06 -7.43 -6.71
C GLU A 122 -10.37 -7.50 -5.91
N SER A 123 -10.32 -7.13 -4.62
CA SER A 123 -11.51 -7.09 -3.76
C SER A 123 -12.53 -6.04 -4.22
N GLY A 124 -12.06 -4.95 -4.85
CA GLY A 124 -12.90 -3.91 -5.44
C GLY A 124 -13.63 -4.32 -6.74
N MET A 125 -13.44 -5.55 -7.25
CA MET A 125 -14.18 -6.02 -8.43
C MET A 125 -15.66 -6.30 -8.16
N ALA A 126 -16.01 -6.68 -6.92
CA ALA A 126 -17.38 -6.97 -6.53
C ALA A 126 -17.57 -6.87 -5.00
N ARG A 127 -18.80 -6.64 -4.57
CA ARG A 127 -19.16 -6.71 -3.15
C ARG A 127 -18.82 -8.09 -2.58
N ASP A 128 -18.21 -8.12 -1.40
CA ASP A 128 -17.83 -9.34 -0.69
C ASP A 128 -16.93 -10.29 -1.51
N TYR A 129 -16.20 -9.78 -2.51
CA TYR A 129 -15.39 -10.59 -3.44
C TYR A 129 -14.49 -11.63 -2.76
N ASN A 130 -13.88 -11.27 -1.63
CA ASN A 130 -12.98 -12.17 -0.91
C ASN A 130 -13.67 -13.42 -0.32
N LYS A 131 -14.99 -13.37 -0.07
CA LYS A 131 -15.80 -14.47 0.46
C LYS A 131 -16.32 -15.42 -0.63
N LEU A 132 -16.14 -15.07 -1.89
CA LEU A 132 -16.62 -15.85 -3.03
C LEU A 132 -15.79 -17.12 -3.26
N THR A 133 -16.41 -18.14 -3.85
CA THR A 133 -15.70 -19.36 -4.28
C THR A 133 -14.74 -19.06 -5.44
N PRO A 134 -13.75 -19.92 -5.69
CA PRO A 134 -12.85 -19.77 -6.84
C PRO A 134 -13.59 -19.61 -8.19
N GLU A 135 -14.67 -20.36 -8.40
CA GLU A 135 -15.49 -20.32 -9.62
C GLU A 135 -16.20 -18.98 -9.78
N GLN A 136 -16.76 -18.46 -8.67
CA GLN A 136 -17.41 -17.14 -8.65
C GLN A 136 -16.39 -16.01 -8.93
N LYS A 137 -15.19 -16.10 -8.34
CA LYS A 137 -14.09 -15.15 -8.61
C LYS A 137 -13.68 -15.19 -10.08
N LEU A 138 -13.56 -16.39 -10.67
CA LEU A 138 -13.24 -16.54 -12.10
C LEU A 138 -14.28 -15.86 -12.99
N GLN A 139 -15.58 -16.06 -12.72
CA GLN A 139 -16.66 -15.41 -13.48
C GLN A 139 -16.59 -13.88 -13.38
N ILE A 140 -16.32 -13.33 -12.19
CA ILE A 140 -16.19 -11.88 -12.00
C ILE A 140 -14.99 -11.32 -12.77
N ARG A 141 -13.84 -11.99 -12.68
CA ARG A 141 -12.63 -11.60 -13.41
C ARG A 141 -12.88 -11.58 -14.92
N GLN A 142 -13.56 -12.60 -15.46
CA GLN A 142 -13.92 -12.67 -16.87
C GLN A 142 -14.84 -11.51 -17.29
N ARG A 143 -15.87 -11.20 -16.49
CA ARG A 143 -16.81 -10.10 -16.78
C ARG A 143 -16.18 -8.71 -16.66
N ALA A 144 -15.11 -8.57 -15.88
CA ALA A 144 -14.40 -7.30 -15.73
C ALA A 144 -13.56 -6.92 -16.97
N ILE A 145 -13.32 -7.88 -17.88
CA ILE A 145 -12.58 -7.63 -19.12
C ILE A 145 -13.46 -6.82 -20.09
N LYS A 146 -12.98 -5.63 -20.47
CA LYS A 146 -13.55 -4.85 -21.55
C LYS A 146 -12.88 -5.28 -22.86
N ALA A 147 -13.57 -6.10 -23.63
CA ALA A 147 -13.08 -6.62 -24.90
C ALA A 147 -13.51 -5.72 -26.07
N TRP A 148 -12.61 -5.54 -27.04
CA TRP A 148 -12.97 -4.99 -28.35
C TRP A 148 -13.92 -5.97 -29.07
N ASN A 149 -14.91 -5.44 -29.81
CA ASN A 149 -15.91 -6.23 -30.52
C ASN A 149 -15.43 -6.78 -31.88
N GLY A 150 -14.19 -6.49 -32.28
CA GLY A 150 -13.63 -6.95 -33.55
C GLY A 150 -14.05 -6.13 -34.77
N GLN A 151 -14.74 -5.00 -34.56
CA GLN A 151 -15.24 -4.10 -35.60
C GLN A 151 -14.61 -2.71 -35.50
#